data_AF-A0A1B0Z244-F1
#
_entry.id   AF-A0A1B0Z244-F1
#
_cell.length_a   1.000
_cell.length_b   1.000
_cell.length_c   1.000
_cell.angle_alpha   90.00
_cell.angle_beta   90.00
_cell.angle_gamma   90.00
#
_symmetry.space_group_name_H-M   'P 1'
#
loop_
_entity.id
_entity.type
_entity.pdbx_description
1 polymer ?
#
loop_
_entity_poly.entity_id
_entity_poly.type
_entity_poly.pdbx_seq_one_letter_code
_entity_poly.pdbx_strand_id
1 'polypeptide(L)'
;MDMDIQAEVGAVLQQDMENIAAKVAAGKTLTSSERDFFMSQQPAVKDDNKITTKIMLGNALGVARDTLHKWFALAGAPTKKVNGGYDLEAWREFAKRNDLKDFADQDEEGQTLAERKRYYETLILKAKYQTLIGELIPVPVVEKLITDKAIEIRKVITNSALTDDEKDRMLSELHDLRQHKFRP
;
A
#
# COMPACT_ATOMS: atom_id res chain seq x y z
N MET A 1 18.91 -28.06 -8.97
CA MET A 1 18.36 -27.39 -10.16
C MET A 1 18.21 -25.89 -9.93
N ASP A 2 17.39 -25.40 -8.99
CA ASP A 2 17.26 -23.95 -8.77
C ASP A 2 18.54 -23.24 -8.28
N MET A 3 19.36 -23.91 -7.47
CA MET A 3 20.64 -23.33 -7.00
C MET A 3 21.68 -23.19 -8.11
N ASP A 4 21.72 -24.12 -9.08
CA ASP A 4 22.69 -24.10 -10.17
C ASP A 4 22.36 -22.98 -11.17
N ILE A 5 21.07 -22.75 -11.41
CA ILE A 5 20.59 -21.65 -12.26
C ILE A 5 20.94 -20.29 -11.65
N GLN A 6 20.80 -20.11 -10.33
CA GLN A 6 21.17 -18.85 -9.69
C GLN A 6 22.69 -18.59 -9.72
N ALA A 7 23.50 -19.64 -9.62
CA ALA A 7 24.95 -19.51 -9.75
C ALA A 7 25.37 -19.13 -11.17
N GLU A 8 24.75 -19.73 -12.20
CA GLU A 8 24.98 -19.38 -13.60
C GLU A 8 24.56 -17.94 -13.92
N VAL A 9 23.39 -17.51 -13.43
CA VAL A 9 22.93 -16.12 -13.59
C VAL A 9 23.91 -15.13 -12.93
N GLY A 10 24.41 -15.45 -11.73
CA GLY A 10 25.42 -14.63 -11.05
C GLY A 10 26.72 -14.50 -11.84
N ALA A 11 27.19 -15.58 -12.45
CA ALA A 11 28.41 -15.57 -13.27
C ALA A 11 28.26 -14.71 -14.54
N VAL A 12 27.10 -14.77 -15.20
CA VAL A 12 26.81 -13.93 -16.38
C VAL A 12 26.78 -12.45 -16.01
N LEU A 13 26.11 -12.10 -14.91
CA LEU A 13 26.03 -10.71 -14.44
C LEU A 13 27.41 -10.14 -14.06
N GLN A 14 28.27 -10.96 -13.46
CA GLN A 14 29.65 -10.59 -13.14
C GLN A 14 30.45 -10.30 -14.42
N GLN A 15 30.32 -11.16 -15.43
CA GLN A 15 31.01 -10.99 -16.71
C GLN A 15 30.56 -9.73 -17.46
N ASP A 16 29.27 -9.40 -17.41
CA ASP A 16 28.73 -8.17 -18.01
C ASP A 16 29.29 -6.91 -17.33
N MET A 17 29.52 -6.94 -16.02
CA MET A 17 30.15 -5.85 -15.30
C MET A 17 31.62 -5.64 -15.69
N GLU A 18 32.37 -6.73 -15.88
CA GLU A 18 33.75 -6.67 -16.36
C GLU A 18 33.83 -6.12 -17.79
N ASN A 19 32.88 -6.51 -18.66
CA ASN A 19 32.79 -6.01 -20.03
C ASN A 19 32.47 -4.51 -20.08
N ILE A 20 31.54 -4.04 -19.25
CA ILE A 20 31.21 -2.62 -19.10
C ILE A 20 32.43 -1.83 -18.57
N ALA A 21 33.13 -2.36 -17.57
CA ALA A 21 34.34 -1.74 -17.02
C ALA A 21 35.47 -1.64 -18.07
N ALA A 22 35.71 -2.69 -18.83
CA ALA A 22 36.69 -2.70 -19.92
C ALA A 22 36.34 -1.69 -21.03
N LYS A 23 35.05 -1.53 -21.34
CA LYS A 23 34.55 -0.54 -22.31
C LYS A 23 34.84 0.89 -21.86
N VAL A 24 34.62 1.19 -20.58
CA VAL A 24 34.93 2.50 -19.98
C VAL A 24 36.44 2.74 -19.95
N ALA A 25 37.24 1.74 -19.56
CA ALA A 25 38.70 1.82 -19.55
C ALA A 25 39.29 2.07 -20.95
N ALA A 26 38.64 1.55 -21.99
CA ALA A 26 38.97 1.83 -23.39
C ALA A 26 38.49 3.22 -23.89
N GLY A 27 37.93 4.06 -23.01
CA GLY A 27 37.48 5.42 -23.34
C GLY A 27 36.18 5.48 -24.15
N LYS A 28 35.44 4.37 -24.26
CA LYS A 28 34.18 4.32 -25.02
C LYS A 28 33.02 4.76 -24.14
N THR A 29 32.02 5.38 -24.75
CA THR A 29 30.79 5.81 -24.07
C THR A 29 29.90 4.62 -23.75
N LEU A 30 29.23 4.68 -22.60
CA LEU A 30 28.18 3.73 -22.24
C LEU A 30 26.85 4.15 -22.86
N THR A 31 26.12 3.17 -23.36
CA THR A 31 24.71 3.32 -23.76
C THR A 31 23.84 3.55 -22.54
N SER A 32 22.62 4.05 -22.75
CA SER A 32 21.67 4.29 -21.66
C SER A 32 21.39 3.00 -20.87
N SER A 33 21.13 1.89 -21.56
CA SER A 33 20.84 0.60 -20.91
C SER A 33 22.01 0.04 -20.11
N GLU A 34 23.25 0.16 -20.61
CA GLU A 34 24.46 -0.27 -19.87
C GLU A 34 24.67 0.58 -18.61
N ARG A 35 24.36 1.88 -18.69
CA ARG A 35 24.43 2.79 -17.56
C ARG A 35 23.37 2.47 -16.51
N ASP A 36 22.13 2.23 -16.94
CA ASP A 36 21.03 1.87 -16.05
C ASP A 36 21.29 0.54 -15.35
N PHE A 37 21.83 -0.45 -16.07
CA PHE A 37 22.27 -1.72 -15.49
C PHE A 37 23.38 -1.53 -14.46
N PHE A 38 24.44 -0.80 -14.79
CA PHE A 38 25.53 -0.48 -13.86
C PHE A 38 25.02 0.26 -12.60
N MET A 39 24.11 1.22 -12.76
CA MET A 39 23.50 1.94 -11.63
C MET A 39 22.60 1.04 -10.77
N SER A 40 21.95 0.02 -11.35
CA SER A 40 21.09 -0.92 -10.62
C SER A 40 21.87 -1.90 -9.72
N GLN A 41 23.14 -2.17 -10.07
CA GLN A 41 24.01 -3.12 -9.35
C GLN A 41 24.86 -2.44 -8.27
N GLN A 42 24.98 -1.11 -8.30
CA GLN A 42 25.60 -0.37 -7.19
C GLN A 42 24.69 -0.49 -5.95
N PRO A 43 25.24 -0.71 -4.74
CA PRO A 43 24.46 -0.54 -3.52
C PRO A 43 23.85 0.85 -3.58
N ALA A 44 22.52 0.96 -3.39
CA ALA A 44 21.77 2.18 -3.63
C ALA A 44 22.54 3.39 -3.10
N VAL A 45 23.23 4.10 -4.01
CA VAL A 45 23.85 5.37 -3.66
C VAL A 45 22.63 6.22 -3.35
N LYS A 46 22.45 6.56 -2.06
CA LYS A 46 21.42 7.49 -1.61
C LYS A 46 21.64 8.75 -2.43
N ASP A 47 20.85 8.89 -3.49
CA ASP A 47 21.00 9.96 -4.45
C ASP A 47 20.34 11.21 -3.85
N ASP A 48 20.94 11.71 -2.77
CA ASP A 48 20.57 12.93 -2.05
C ASP A 48 20.54 14.13 -3.01
N ASN A 49 21.25 14.03 -4.14
CA ASN A 49 21.24 15.04 -5.20
C ASN A 49 19.87 15.22 -5.87
N LYS A 50 18.93 14.27 -5.72
CA LYS A 50 17.59 14.40 -6.32
C LYS A 50 16.66 15.31 -5.52
N ILE A 51 16.91 15.52 -4.22
CA ILE A 51 15.98 16.25 -3.35
C ILE A 51 16.34 17.73 -3.32
N THR A 52 15.99 18.43 -4.40
CA THR A 52 16.36 19.85 -4.58
C THR A 52 15.25 20.81 -4.14
N THR A 53 14.02 20.33 -4.00
CA THR A 53 12.85 21.13 -3.63
C THR A 53 12.32 20.77 -2.25
N LYS A 54 11.69 21.73 -1.56
CA LYS A 54 11.05 21.48 -0.26
C LYS A 54 9.93 20.45 -0.37
N ILE A 55 9.23 20.38 -1.51
CA ILE A 55 8.18 19.39 -1.76
C ILE A 55 8.76 17.97 -1.79
N MET A 56 9.86 17.78 -2.54
CA MET A 56 10.55 16.49 -2.58
C MET A 56 11.09 16.09 -1.21
N LEU A 57 11.61 17.06 -0.44
CA LEU A 57 12.07 16.82 0.92
C LEU A 57 10.92 16.38 1.84
N GLY A 58 9.78 17.06 1.80
CA GLY A 58 8.59 16.70 2.57
C GLY A 58 8.10 15.29 2.22
N ASN A 59 8.00 14.98 0.93
CA ASN A 59 7.61 13.64 0.48
C ASN A 59 8.60 12.55 0.94
N ALA A 60 9.90 12.82 0.87
CA ALA A 60 10.93 11.87 1.28
C ALA A 60 11.05 11.69 2.80
N LEU A 61 10.68 12.72 3.58
CA LEU A 61 10.58 12.64 5.03
C LEU A 61 9.21 12.10 5.50
N GLY A 62 8.21 12.03 4.61
CA GLY A 62 6.84 11.65 4.95
C GLY A 62 6.06 12.76 5.68
N VAL A 63 6.51 14.00 5.59
CA VAL A 63 6.01 15.14 6.36
C VAL A 63 5.15 16.04 5.46
N ALA A 64 4.01 16.51 5.98
CA ALA A 64 3.16 17.47 5.27
C ALA A 64 3.92 18.77 4.97
N ARG A 65 3.61 19.40 3.84
CA ARG A 65 4.28 20.64 3.39
C ARG A 65 4.25 21.74 4.46
N ASP A 66 3.11 21.93 5.13
CA ASP A 66 2.94 22.96 6.16
C ASP A 66 3.77 22.67 7.42
N THR A 67 3.87 21.39 7.81
CA THR A 67 4.75 20.97 8.90
C THR A 67 6.21 21.25 8.54
N LEU A 68 6.64 20.88 7.33
CA LEU A 68 8.01 21.13 6.89
C LEU A 68 8.32 22.64 6.87
N HIS A 69 7.37 23.48 6.44
CA HIS A 69 7.53 24.94 6.51
C HIS A 69 7.77 25.45 7.94
N LYS A 70 7.08 24.90 8.94
CA LYS A 70 7.33 25.21 10.36
C LYS A 70 8.73 24.76 10.79
N TRP A 71 9.18 23.58 10.36
CA TRP A 71 10.51 23.08 10.70
C TRP A 71 11.62 23.95 10.14
N PHE A 72 11.46 24.48 8.92
CA PHE A 72 12.39 25.45 8.34
C PHE A 72 12.50 26.76 9.15
N ALA A 73 11.49 27.11 9.96
CA ALA A 73 11.51 28.32 10.78
C ALA A 73 12.17 28.10 12.16
N LEU A 74 12.48 26.85 12.52
CA LEU A 74 13.14 26.52 13.78
C LEU A 74 14.64 26.84 13.71
N ALA A 75 15.20 27.24 14.85
CA ALA A 75 16.63 27.49 14.96
C ALA A 75 17.43 26.18 14.75
N GLY A 76 18.47 26.25 13.91
CA GLY A 76 19.33 25.10 13.62
C GLY A 76 18.76 24.13 12.55
N ALA A 77 17.71 24.53 11.83
CA ALA A 77 17.20 23.75 10.70
C ALA A 77 18.29 23.55 9.62
N PRO A 78 18.48 22.32 9.10
CA PRO A 78 19.49 22.06 8.06
C PRO A 78 19.24 22.86 6.78
N THR A 79 20.29 23.45 6.22
CA THR A 79 20.22 24.17 4.95
C THR A 79 20.55 23.27 3.77
N LYS A 80 20.37 23.80 2.55
CA LYS A 80 20.84 23.11 1.35
C LYS A 80 22.36 22.88 1.41
N LYS A 81 22.81 21.74 0.90
CA LYS A 81 24.21 21.44 0.60
C LYS A 81 24.71 22.40 -0.50
N VAL A 82 26.03 22.45 -0.69
CA VAL A 82 26.68 23.28 -1.74
C VAL A 82 26.17 22.93 -3.15
N ASN A 83 25.76 21.68 -3.38
CA ASN A 83 25.17 21.20 -4.62
C ASN A 83 23.69 21.64 -4.83
N GLY A 84 23.09 22.38 -3.90
CA GLY A 84 21.70 22.86 -3.97
C GLY A 84 20.63 21.84 -3.55
N GLY A 85 21.01 20.62 -3.16
CA GLY A 85 20.15 19.57 -2.62
C GLY A 85 19.98 19.63 -1.10
N TYR A 86 18.96 18.96 -0.58
CA TYR A 86 18.73 18.79 0.86
C TYR A 86 19.28 17.44 1.34
N ASP A 87 19.90 17.45 2.51
CA ASP A 87 20.40 16.23 3.17
C ASP A 87 19.28 15.54 3.96
N LEU A 88 18.86 14.35 3.55
CA LEU A 88 17.81 13.64 4.29
C LEU A 88 18.25 13.25 5.71
N GLU A 89 19.47 12.76 5.88
CA GLU A 89 19.95 12.29 7.19
C GLU A 89 20.05 13.44 8.17
N ALA A 90 20.58 14.59 7.74
CA ALA A 90 20.64 15.78 8.59
C ALA A 90 19.23 16.25 9.02
N TRP A 91 18.25 16.18 8.11
CA TRP A 91 16.85 16.50 8.44
C TRP A 91 16.23 15.48 9.41
N ARG A 92 16.56 14.19 9.31
CA ARG A 92 16.12 13.16 10.27
C ARG A 92 16.76 13.37 11.65
N GLU A 93 18.04 13.65 11.71
CA GLU A 93 18.71 13.94 12.98
C GLU A 93 18.18 15.21 13.64
N PHE A 94 17.95 16.26 12.85
CA PHE A 94 17.38 17.52 13.32
C PHE A 94 16.00 17.30 13.95
N ALA A 95 15.12 16.56 13.26
CA ALA A 95 13.78 16.30 13.77
C ALA A 95 13.81 15.41 15.02
N LYS A 96 14.70 14.41 15.11
CA LYS A 96 14.90 13.60 16.32
C LYS A 96 15.41 14.43 17.50
N ARG A 97 16.36 15.34 17.27
CA ARG A 97 16.95 16.20 18.32
C ARG A 97 15.93 17.19 18.91
N ASN A 98 15.00 17.66 18.08
CA ASN A 98 14.02 18.66 18.47
C ASN A 98 12.65 18.04 18.85
N ASP A 99 12.58 16.72 19.01
CA ASP A 99 11.34 15.97 19.31
C ASP A 99 10.17 16.34 18.38
N LEU A 100 10.48 16.56 17.09
CA LEU A 100 9.50 16.98 16.11
C LEU A 100 8.66 15.77 15.68
N LYS A 101 7.45 15.69 16.24
CA LYS A 101 6.40 14.76 15.81
C LYS A 101 5.92 15.13 14.42
N ASP A 102 6.46 14.44 13.42
CA ASP A 102 5.81 14.16 12.13
C ASP A 102 6.68 13.26 11.22
N PHE A 103 7.56 12.42 11.80
CA PHE A 103 8.05 11.26 11.06
C PHE A 103 6.87 10.34 10.83
N ALA A 104 6.16 10.55 9.70
CA ALA A 104 4.95 9.86 9.26
C ALA A 104 4.60 8.69 10.18
N ASP A 105 3.86 8.98 11.27
CA ASP A 105 3.66 8.11 12.45
C ASP A 105 3.90 6.65 12.09
N GLN A 106 5.15 6.18 12.20
CA GLN A 106 5.46 4.78 11.98
C GLN A 106 4.79 4.04 13.13
N ASP A 107 3.98 3.04 12.81
CA ASP A 107 3.39 2.15 13.81
C ASP A 107 4.49 1.26 14.37
N GLU A 108 4.14 0.40 15.33
CA GLU A 108 5.07 -0.55 15.94
C GLU A 108 5.74 -1.46 14.89
N GLU A 109 5.12 -1.63 13.71
CA GLU A 109 5.61 -2.38 12.55
C GLU A 109 6.42 -1.54 11.54
N GLY A 110 6.61 -0.24 11.76
CA GLY A 110 7.43 0.62 10.91
C GLY A 110 6.77 1.07 9.61
N GLN A 111 5.46 0.81 9.40
CA GLN A 111 4.73 1.24 8.21
C GLN A 111 4.38 2.72 8.30
N THR A 112 4.65 3.45 7.23
CA THR A 112 4.22 4.84 7.08
C THR A 112 2.71 4.93 6.84
N LEU A 113 2.10 6.06 7.17
CA LEU A 113 0.67 6.32 6.90
C LEU A 113 0.30 6.13 5.41
N ALA A 114 1.22 6.46 4.50
CA ALA A 114 1.04 6.29 3.06
C ALA A 114 0.98 4.80 2.65
N GLU A 115 1.81 3.96 3.27
CA GLU A 115 1.81 2.51 3.04
C GLU A 115 0.53 1.86 3.55
N ARG A 116 0.05 2.25 4.74
CA ARG A 116 -1.25 1.79 5.26
C ARG A 116 -2.39 2.17 4.34
N LYS A 117 -2.43 3.43 3.90
CA LYS A 117 -3.47 3.91 3.00
C LYS A 117 -3.46 3.11 1.69
N ARG A 118 -2.29 2.87 1.12
CA ARG A 118 -2.11 2.07 -0.10
C ARG A 118 -2.53 0.61 0.10
N TYR A 119 -2.24 0.04 1.27
CA TYR A 119 -2.67 -1.31 1.64
C TYR A 119 -4.21 -1.40 1.70
N TYR A 120 -4.88 -0.48 2.39
CA TYR A 120 -6.34 -0.45 2.44
C TYR A 120 -6.98 -0.21 1.07
N GLU A 121 -6.42 0.67 0.25
CA GLU A 121 -6.87 0.87 -1.14
C GLU A 121 -6.76 -0.43 -1.95
N THR A 122 -5.68 -1.20 -1.76
CA THR A 122 -5.46 -2.50 -2.40
C THR A 122 -6.49 -3.53 -1.93
N LEU A 123 -6.81 -3.57 -0.63
CA LEU A 123 -7.85 -4.46 -0.09
C LEU A 123 -9.23 -4.14 -0.66
N ILE A 124 -9.60 -2.86 -0.70
CA ILE A 124 -10.87 -2.41 -1.30
C ILE A 124 -10.93 -2.81 -2.78
N LEU A 125 -9.84 -2.62 -3.52
CA LEU A 125 -9.77 -2.96 -4.93
C LEU A 125 -9.89 -4.47 -5.16
N LYS A 126 -9.24 -5.28 -4.31
CA LYS A 126 -9.34 -6.75 -4.34
C LYS A 126 -10.77 -7.20 -4.09
N ALA A 127 -11.45 -6.64 -3.08
CA ALA A 127 -12.86 -6.96 -2.81
C ALA A 127 -13.77 -6.61 -4.00
N LYS A 128 -13.57 -5.44 -4.63
CA LYS A 128 -14.29 -5.05 -5.85
C LYS A 128 -14.04 -6.01 -7.01
N TYR A 129 -12.79 -6.41 -7.22
CA TYR A 129 -12.43 -7.37 -8.26
C TYR A 129 -13.11 -8.72 -8.02
N GLN A 130 -13.09 -9.23 -6.79
CA GLN A 130 -13.75 -10.48 -6.41
C GLN A 130 -15.27 -10.43 -6.61
N THR A 131 -15.89 -9.27 -6.39
CA THR A 131 -17.31 -9.05 -6.75
C THR A 131 -17.53 -9.09 -8.26
N LEU A 132 -16.65 -8.48 -9.06
CA LEU A 132 -16.80 -8.46 -10.52
C LEU A 132 -16.66 -9.85 -11.15
N ILE A 133 -15.75 -10.68 -10.64
CA ILE A 133 -15.57 -12.06 -11.12
C ILE A 133 -16.60 -13.04 -10.54
N GLY A 134 -17.51 -12.56 -9.68
CA GLY A 134 -18.59 -13.36 -9.10
C GLY A 134 -18.17 -14.26 -7.94
N GLU A 135 -16.94 -14.16 -7.43
CA GLU A 135 -16.49 -14.89 -6.24
C GLU A 135 -17.11 -14.36 -4.95
N LEU A 136 -17.40 -13.05 -4.88
CA LEU A 136 -17.97 -12.39 -3.70
C LEU A 136 -19.31 -11.72 -4.03
N ILE A 137 -20.38 -12.10 -3.34
CA ILE A 137 -21.68 -11.43 -3.45
C ILE A 137 -21.74 -10.26 -2.45
N PRO A 138 -22.08 -9.03 -2.89
CA PRO A 138 -22.21 -7.89 -1.98
C PRO A 138 -23.30 -8.12 -0.92
N VAL A 139 -23.01 -7.77 0.33
CA VAL A 139 -23.96 -7.89 1.46
C VAL A 139 -25.34 -7.30 1.15
N PRO A 140 -25.47 -6.10 0.54
CA PRO A 140 -26.80 -5.54 0.22
C PRO A 140 -27.64 -6.42 -0.73
N VAL A 141 -26.97 -7.15 -1.62
CA VAL A 141 -27.63 -8.09 -2.54
C VAL A 141 -28.13 -9.31 -1.78
N VAL A 142 -27.32 -9.84 -0.86
CA VAL A 142 -27.70 -10.97 0.01
C VAL A 142 -28.88 -10.59 0.91
N GLU A 143 -28.83 -9.42 1.55
CA GLU A 143 -29.91 -8.92 2.41
C GLU A 143 -31.24 -8.78 1.65
N LYS A 144 -31.18 -8.26 0.41
CA LYS A 144 -32.37 -8.15 -0.45
C LYS A 144 -32.93 -9.53 -0.80
N LEU A 145 -32.09 -10.47 -1.24
CA LEU A 145 -32.51 -11.83 -1.59
C LEU A 145 -33.18 -12.54 -0.41
N ILE A 146 -32.62 -12.42 0.79
CA ILE A 146 -33.19 -13.00 2.01
C ILE A 146 -34.54 -12.35 2.32
N THR A 147 -34.66 -11.04 2.17
CA THR A 147 -35.92 -10.31 2.39
C THR A 147 -36.99 -10.76 1.40
N ASP A 148 -36.66 -10.82 0.11
CA ASP A 148 -37.58 -11.26 -0.95
C ASP A 148 -38.06 -12.69 -0.70
N LYS A 149 -37.14 -13.60 -0.32
CA LYS A 149 -37.51 -14.99 0.03
C LYS A 149 -38.34 -15.10 1.30
N ALA A 150 -38.07 -14.30 2.32
CA ALA A 150 -38.91 -14.27 3.52
C ALA A 150 -40.35 -13.82 3.21
N ILE A 151 -40.53 -12.87 2.29
CA ILE A 151 -41.87 -12.44 1.83
C ILE A 151 -42.57 -13.58 1.08
N GLU A 152 -41.88 -14.27 0.19
CA GLU A 152 -42.43 -15.44 -0.52
C GLU A 152 -42.85 -16.55 0.47
N ILE A 153 -41.98 -16.90 1.42
CA ILE A 153 -42.26 -17.93 2.44
C ILE A 153 -43.49 -17.54 3.28
N ARG A 154 -43.55 -16.27 3.74
CA ARG A 154 -44.70 -15.76 4.49
C ARG A 154 -46.00 -15.92 3.69
N LYS A 155 -45.99 -15.59 2.40
CA LYS A 155 -47.17 -15.73 1.53
C LYS A 155 -47.62 -17.19 1.39
N VAL A 156 -46.69 -18.14 1.32
CA VAL A 156 -47.00 -19.57 1.28
C VAL A 156 -47.62 -20.04 2.59
N ILE A 157 -47.05 -19.65 3.74
CA ILE A 157 -47.57 -20.00 5.07
C ILE A 157 -49.00 -19.47 5.24
N THR A 158 -49.24 -18.19 4.92
CA THR A 158 -50.57 -17.56 5.07
C THR A 158 -51.64 -18.26 4.22
N ASN A 159 -51.30 -18.65 2.99
CA ASN A 159 -52.24 -19.29 2.06
C ASN A 159 -52.35 -20.83 2.23
N SER A 160 -51.61 -21.40 3.17
CA SER A 160 -51.64 -22.84 3.42
C SER A 160 -52.91 -23.28 4.18
N ALA A 161 -53.22 -24.58 4.09
CA ALA A 161 -54.30 -25.22 4.84
C ALA A 161 -53.94 -25.51 6.31
N LEU A 162 -52.85 -24.93 6.83
CA LEU A 162 -52.45 -25.05 8.23
C LEU A 162 -53.46 -24.36 9.16
N THR A 163 -53.50 -24.82 10.42
CA THR A 163 -54.25 -24.16 11.49
C THR A 163 -53.63 -22.80 11.84
N ASP A 164 -54.41 -21.90 12.44
CA ASP A 164 -53.94 -20.56 12.77
C ASP A 164 -52.79 -20.59 13.79
N ASP A 165 -52.82 -21.52 14.75
CA ASP A 165 -51.75 -21.74 15.74
C ASP A 165 -50.43 -22.19 15.07
N GLU A 166 -50.51 -23.04 14.05
CA GLU A 166 -49.33 -23.49 13.29
C GLU A 166 -48.74 -22.35 12.43
N LYS A 167 -49.60 -21.51 11.86
CA LYS A 167 -49.19 -20.34 11.07
C LYS A 167 -48.46 -19.32 11.95
N ASP A 168 -49.00 -18.99 13.11
CA ASP A 168 -48.39 -18.03 14.03
C ASP A 168 -47.03 -18.49 14.54
N ARG A 169 -46.89 -19.79 14.86
CA ARG A 169 -45.60 -20.39 15.23
C ARG A 169 -44.56 -20.25 14.12
N MET A 170 -44.91 -20.63 12.88
CA MET A 170 -43.98 -20.54 11.75
C MET A 170 -43.60 -19.10 11.39
N LEU A 171 -44.54 -18.16 11.53
CA LEU A 171 -44.27 -16.74 11.27
C LEU A 171 -43.35 -16.13 12.33
N SER A 172 -43.43 -16.58 13.58
CA SER A 172 -42.50 -16.18 14.65
C SER A 172 -41.09 -16.69 14.37
N GLU A 173 -40.94 -17.97 14.02
CA GLU A 173 -39.63 -18.55 13.67
C GLU A 173 -38.99 -17.83 12.46
N LEU A 174 -39.78 -17.49 11.45
CA LEU A 174 -39.32 -16.71 10.30
C LEU A 174 -38.89 -15.28 10.68
N HIS A 175 -39.54 -14.68 11.68
CA HIS A 175 -39.17 -13.36 12.19
C HIS A 175 -37.83 -13.39 12.92
N ASP A 176 -37.60 -14.41 13.74
CA ASP A 176 -36.37 -14.60 14.51
C ASP A 176 -35.17 -14.85 13.61
N LEU A 177 -35.33 -15.68 12.56
CA LEU A 177 -34.30 -15.90 11.54
C LEU A 177 -33.89 -14.61 10.82
N ARG A 178 -34.82 -13.66 10.63
CA ARG A 178 -34.53 -12.35 10.03
C ARG A 178 -33.75 -11.42 10.98
N GLN A 179 -33.86 -11.62 12.29
CA GLN A 179 -33.19 -10.76 13.28
C GLN A 179 -31.71 -11.10 13.47
N HIS A 180 -31.28 -12.29 13.03
CA HIS A 180 -29.86 -12.63 12.95
C HIS A 180 -29.17 -11.76 11.88
N LYS A 181 -28.64 -10.61 12.30
CA LYS A 181 -27.82 -9.76 11.45
C LYS A 181 -26.54 -10.48 11.04
N PHE A 182 -26.14 -10.32 9.79
CA PHE A 182 -24.78 -10.59 9.36
C PHE A 182 -23.86 -9.59 10.06
N ARG A 183 -23.25 -10.01 11.17
CA ARG A 183 -22.23 -9.21 11.85
C ARG A 183 -20.93 -9.34 11.03
N PRO A 184 -20.26 -8.24 10.67
CA PRO A 184 -18.93 -8.30 10.09
C PRO A 184 -17.91 -8.88 11.07
#